data_AF-A0AAJ2H4P1-F1
#
_entry.id   AF-A0AAJ2H4P1-F1
#
_cell.length_a   1.000
_cell.length_b   1.000
_cell.length_c   1.000
_cell.angle_alpha   90.00
_cell.angle_beta   90.00
_cell.angle_gamma   90.00
#
_symmetry.space_group_name_H-M   'P 1'
#
loop_
_entity.id
_entity.type
_entity.pdbx_description
1 polymer ?
#
loop_
_entity_poly.entity_id
_entity_poly.type
_entity_poly.pdbx_seq_one_letter_code
_entity_poly.pdbx_strand_id
1 'polypeptide(L)'
;MLERYQIIGDRAEKKVFDALATLPSPWRFFASIEWRGLNKSGEKTGEADAIVFHPDYGMVIFEIKAGRVKVENGEWHYASGPMSQSPYSQARRNYYAIKEKLSSCLGQTALQDLTITYAVWFPDIQWTHPLLLDIPDKSYIFDQTALIDPAKFLIQLFRKIQAQPVKWTSQQQLEVKKLFAPSIDLRVQMGTEITHI
;
A
#
# COMPACT_ATOMS: atom_id res chain seq x y z
N MET A 1 14.97 23.37 -2.76
CA MET A 1 15.02 22.39 -1.64
C MET A 1 13.91 21.35 -1.79
N LEU A 2 12.66 21.77 -1.97
CA LEU A 2 11.50 20.89 -2.20
C LEU A 2 11.67 19.94 -3.40
N GLU A 3 12.11 20.44 -4.57
CA GLU A 3 12.36 19.59 -5.76
C GLU A 3 13.36 18.47 -5.50
N ARG A 4 14.40 18.69 -4.67
CA ARG A 4 15.38 17.64 -4.35
C ARG A 4 14.76 16.53 -3.50
N TYR A 5 13.88 16.88 -2.55
CA TYR A 5 13.19 15.89 -1.72
C TYR A 5 12.19 15.08 -2.54
N GLN A 6 11.47 15.72 -3.47
CA GLN A 6 10.57 15.03 -4.40
C GLN A 6 11.35 14.00 -5.24
N ILE A 7 12.45 14.41 -5.88
CA ILE A 7 13.29 13.51 -6.70
C ILE A 7 13.83 12.32 -5.87
N ILE A 8 14.15 12.54 -4.59
CA ILE A 8 14.61 11.47 -3.70
C ILE A 8 13.46 10.51 -3.36
N GLY A 9 12.26 11.02 -3.11
CA GLY A 9 11.03 10.24 -2.93
C GLY A 9 10.74 9.36 -4.14
N ASP A 10 10.65 9.96 -5.33
CA ASP A 10 10.33 9.28 -6.58
C ASP A 10 11.33 8.15 -6.90
N ARG A 11 12.62 8.34 -6.56
CA ARG A 11 13.65 7.30 -6.72
C ARG A 11 13.47 6.14 -5.77
N ALA A 12 13.05 6.39 -4.54
CA ALA A 12 12.78 5.34 -3.57
C ALA A 12 11.54 4.52 -3.96
N GLU A 13 10.47 5.18 -4.37
CA GLU A 13 9.27 4.54 -4.92
C GLU A 13 9.60 3.69 -6.13
N LYS A 14 10.38 4.23 -7.08
CA LYS A 14 10.82 3.48 -8.25
C LYS A 14 11.54 2.17 -7.90
N LYS A 15 12.44 2.17 -6.92
CA LYS A 15 13.13 0.94 -6.47
C LYS A 15 12.13 -0.10 -5.97
N VAL A 16 11.16 0.33 -5.18
CA VAL A 16 10.13 -0.55 -4.63
C VAL A 16 9.23 -1.07 -5.74
N PHE A 17 8.78 -0.23 -6.67
CA PHE A 17 7.93 -0.65 -7.79
C PHE A 17 8.66 -1.61 -8.74
N ASP A 18 9.94 -1.36 -9.03
CA ASP A 18 10.77 -2.26 -9.83
C ASP A 18 10.91 -3.63 -9.15
N ALA A 19 11.06 -3.67 -7.82
CA ALA A 19 11.09 -4.92 -7.06
C ALA A 19 9.72 -5.62 -7.01
N LEU A 20 8.63 -4.88 -6.79
CA LEU A 20 7.28 -5.44 -6.79
C LEU A 20 6.87 -5.99 -8.17
N ALA A 21 7.38 -5.40 -9.26
CA ALA A 21 7.16 -5.88 -10.62
C ALA A 21 7.78 -7.26 -10.90
N THR A 22 8.72 -7.73 -10.07
CA THR A 22 9.29 -9.08 -10.19
C THR A 22 8.46 -10.14 -9.47
N LEU A 23 7.39 -9.78 -8.76
CA LEU A 23 6.55 -10.74 -8.06
C LEU A 23 5.81 -11.64 -9.07
N PRO A 24 5.84 -12.98 -8.88
CA PRO A 24 5.17 -13.89 -9.80
C PRO A 24 3.65 -13.88 -9.60
N SER A 25 2.90 -14.34 -10.61
CA SER A 25 1.49 -14.65 -10.42
C SER A 25 1.28 -15.63 -9.25
N PRO A 26 0.26 -15.46 -8.39
CA PRO A 26 -0.87 -14.51 -8.51
C PRO A 26 -0.70 -13.20 -7.72
N TRP A 27 0.51 -12.80 -7.36
CA TRP A 27 0.74 -11.48 -6.74
C TRP A 27 0.28 -10.34 -7.65
N ARG A 28 -0.21 -9.28 -7.03
CA ARG A 28 -0.56 -8.01 -7.69
C ARG A 28 -0.08 -6.86 -6.84
N PHE A 29 0.32 -5.77 -7.46
CA PHE A 29 0.52 -4.51 -6.76
C PHE A 29 -0.16 -3.36 -7.51
N PHE A 30 -0.54 -2.33 -6.77
CA PHE A 30 -1.11 -1.10 -7.27
C PHE A 30 -0.30 0.06 -6.69
N ALA A 31 0.25 0.91 -7.54
CA ALA A 31 1.05 2.07 -7.14
C ALA A 31 0.18 3.31 -7.01
N SER A 32 0.55 4.23 -6.12
CA SER A 32 -0.02 5.58 -6.01
C SER A 32 -1.55 5.60 -5.91
N ILE A 33 -2.10 4.93 -4.90
CA ILE A 33 -3.54 4.86 -4.67
C ILE A 33 -4.01 6.08 -3.90
N GLU A 34 -4.50 7.07 -4.65
CA GLU A 34 -5.22 8.21 -4.09
C GLU A 34 -6.57 7.78 -3.51
N TRP A 35 -6.90 8.34 -2.35
CA TRP A 35 -8.20 8.20 -1.75
C TRP A 35 -8.72 9.55 -1.27
N ARG A 36 -10.03 9.72 -1.41
CA ARG A 36 -10.78 10.86 -0.90
C ARG A 36 -11.97 10.36 -0.11
N GLY A 37 -12.30 11.09 0.95
CA GLY A 37 -13.43 10.83 1.83
C GLY A 37 -13.96 12.13 2.44
N LEU A 38 -15.16 12.06 2.98
CA LEU A 38 -15.82 13.18 3.66
C LEU A 38 -15.99 12.87 5.13
N ASN A 39 -15.74 13.85 6.00
CA ASN A 39 -16.07 13.77 7.41
C ASN A 39 -16.76 15.08 7.87
N LYS A 40 -17.11 15.17 9.15
CA LYS A 40 -17.77 16.36 9.73
C LYS A 40 -16.96 17.67 9.57
N SER A 41 -15.65 17.57 9.35
CA SER A 41 -14.72 18.69 9.19
C SER A 41 -14.37 18.99 7.73
N GLY A 42 -14.96 18.26 6.77
CA GLY A 42 -14.78 18.49 5.34
C GLY A 42 -14.13 17.31 4.61
N GLU A 43 -13.50 17.62 3.48
CA GLU A 43 -12.79 16.65 2.65
C GLU A 43 -11.49 16.20 3.32
N LYS A 44 -11.24 14.89 3.27
CA LYS A 44 -9.98 14.28 3.65
C LYS A 44 -9.42 13.53 2.46
N THR A 45 -8.17 13.82 2.13
CA THR A 45 -7.44 13.14 1.06
C THR A 45 -6.19 12.47 1.61
N GLY A 46 -5.67 11.53 0.84
CA GLY A 46 -4.36 10.94 1.05
C GLY A 46 -4.03 10.00 -0.09
N GLU A 47 -2.82 9.46 -0.03
CA GLU A 47 -2.29 8.55 -1.02
C GLU A 47 -1.56 7.43 -0.30
N ALA A 48 -1.76 6.20 -0.76
CA ALA A 48 -0.93 5.06 -0.39
C ALA A 48 0.05 4.77 -1.52
N ASP A 49 1.34 4.78 -1.22
CA ASP A 49 2.40 4.64 -2.23
C ASP A 49 2.32 3.28 -2.95
N ALA A 50 2.01 2.21 -2.21
CA ALA A 50 1.73 0.91 -2.82
C ALA A 50 0.70 0.10 -2.03
N ILE A 51 -0.11 -0.69 -2.75
CA ILE A 51 -0.93 -1.77 -2.19
C ILE A 51 -0.49 -3.06 -2.85
N VAL A 52 -0.11 -4.07 -2.04
CA VAL A 52 0.28 -5.39 -2.54
C VAL A 52 -0.75 -6.42 -2.08
N PHE A 53 -1.15 -7.31 -3.00
CA PHE A 53 -2.24 -8.26 -2.81
C PHE A 53 -1.86 -9.66 -3.30
N HIS A 54 -2.25 -10.69 -2.55
CA HIS A 54 -2.24 -12.08 -2.97
C HIS A 54 -3.47 -12.82 -2.44
N PRO A 55 -4.18 -13.60 -3.28
CA PRO A 55 -5.45 -14.21 -2.90
C PRO A 55 -5.35 -15.22 -1.75
N ASP A 56 -4.22 -15.91 -1.61
CA ASP A 56 -4.02 -16.90 -0.53
C ASP A 56 -3.30 -16.33 0.71
N TYR A 57 -2.86 -15.07 0.70
CA TYR A 57 -2.11 -14.49 1.83
C TYR A 57 -2.78 -13.26 2.43
N GLY A 58 -3.22 -12.30 1.61
CA GLY A 58 -3.80 -11.06 2.10
C GLY A 58 -3.39 -9.82 1.32
N MET A 59 -3.59 -8.67 1.96
CA MET A 59 -3.30 -7.34 1.42
C MET A 59 -2.47 -6.52 2.39
N VAL A 60 -1.45 -5.83 1.89
CA VAL A 60 -0.65 -4.87 2.65
C VAL A 60 -0.63 -3.52 1.95
N ILE A 61 -0.84 -2.46 2.74
CA ILE A 61 -0.71 -1.07 2.32
C ILE A 61 0.66 -0.58 2.78
N PHE A 62 1.49 -0.09 1.85
CA PHE A 62 2.81 0.43 2.15
C PHE A 62 2.86 1.95 2.13
N GLU A 63 3.65 2.48 3.06
CA GLU A 63 4.25 3.81 2.97
C GLU A 63 5.76 3.64 2.70
N ILE A 64 6.27 4.28 1.65
CA ILE A 64 7.65 4.25 1.21
C ILE A 64 8.34 5.52 1.66
N LYS A 65 9.47 5.38 2.37
CA LYS A 65 10.26 6.54 2.80
C LYS A 65 11.70 6.44 2.31
N ALA A 66 12.09 7.49 1.60
CA ALA A 66 13.42 7.65 1.05
C ALA A 66 14.44 8.17 2.07
N GLY A 67 15.72 7.90 1.79
CA GLY A 67 16.85 8.47 2.50
C GLY A 67 17.13 7.87 3.88
N ARG A 68 18.07 8.50 4.61
CA ARG A 68 18.43 8.10 5.97
C ARG A 68 17.36 8.57 6.95
N VAL A 69 16.51 7.65 7.36
CA VAL A 69 15.62 7.82 8.50
C VAL A 69 16.36 7.43 9.76
N LYS A 70 16.23 8.24 10.81
CA LYS A 70 16.76 7.94 12.14
C LYS A 70 15.62 7.88 13.14
N VAL A 71 15.82 7.08 14.17
CA VAL A 71 14.99 7.05 15.36
C VAL A 71 15.84 7.50 16.53
N GLU A 72 15.49 8.63 17.15
CA GLU A 72 16.19 9.19 18.31
C GLU A 72 15.13 9.46 19.40
N ASN A 73 15.36 8.99 20.64
CA ASN A 73 14.42 9.11 21.77
C ASN A 73 12.97 8.65 21.49
N GLY A 74 12.78 7.68 20.60
CA GLY A 74 11.45 7.19 20.23
C GLY A 74 10.75 8.01 19.15
N GLU A 75 11.39 9.07 18.64
CA GLU A 75 10.86 9.95 17.60
C GLU A 75 11.50 9.66 16.25
N TRP A 76 10.73 9.90 15.18
CA TRP A 76 11.20 9.74 13.82
C TRP A 76 11.87 11.02 13.34
N HIS A 77 13.06 10.90 12.76
CA HIS A 77 13.83 12.01 12.21
C HIS A 77 14.20 11.73 10.75
N TYR A 78 14.00 12.74 9.91
CA TYR A 78 14.78 12.86 8.68
C TYR A 78 16.21 13.28 9.04
N ALA A 79 17.14 13.16 8.09
CA ALA A 79 18.47 13.78 8.22
C ALA A 79 18.42 15.29 8.52
N SER A 80 17.31 15.96 8.16
CA SER A 80 17.09 17.39 8.35
C SER A 80 16.36 17.77 9.65
N GLY A 81 15.94 16.81 10.49
CA GLY A 81 15.21 17.08 11.73
C GLY A 81 14.01 16.15 11.99
N PRO A 82 13.22 16.41 13.04
CA PRO A 82 12.08 15.57 13.44
C PRO A 82 10.98 15.55 12.36
N MET A 83 10.31 14.42 12.24
CA MET A 83 9.14 14.24 11.38
C MET A 83 7.88 14.70 12.12
N SER A 84 7.06 15.55 11.47
CA SER A 84 5.76 15.94 12.01
C SER A 84 4.77 14.77 12.14
N GLN A 85 4.94 13.75 11.30
CA GLN A 85 4.13 12.54 11.32
C GLN A 85 5.03 11.33 11.02
N SER A 86 4.93 10.29 11.87
CA SER A 86 5.71 9.07 11.63
C SER A 86 5.32 8.39 10.32
N PRO A 87 6.25 7.71 9.63
CA PRO A 87 5.93 6.89 8.46
C PRO A 87 4.84 5.86 8.76
N TYR A 88 4.92 5.25 9.96
CA TYR A 88 3.95 4.24 10.38
C TYR A 88 2.55 4.82 10.61
N SER A 89 2.43 6.04 11.12
CA SER A 89 1.13 6.70 11.28
C SER A 89 0.53 7.18 9.95
N GLN A 90 1.36 7.49 8.94
CA GLN A 90 0.92 7.73 7.56
C GLN A 90 0.35 6.45 6.94
N ALA A 91 1.09 5.34 7.02
CA ALA A 91 0.63 4.02 6.60
C ALA A 91 -0.68 3.61 7.29
N ARG A 92 -0.79 3.84 8.61
CA ARG A 92 -2.01 3.57 9.40
C ARG A 92 -3.21 4.39 8.92
N ARG A 93 -3.01 5.66 8.60
CA ARG A 93 -4.08 6.53 8.08
C ARG A 93 -4.60 5.99 6.74
N ASN A 94 -3.70 5.60 5.85
CA ASN A 94 -4.02 5.03 4.55
C ASN A 94 -4.75 3.69 4.69
N TYR A 95 -4.28 2.82 5.58
CA TYR A 95 -4.94 1.56 5.93
C TYR A 95 -6.43 1.75 6.27
N TYR A 96 -6.76 2.66 7.21
CA TYR A 96 -8.15 2.83 7.62
C TYR A 96 -9.03 3.38 6.49
N ALA A 97 -8.52 4.32 5.69
CA ALA A 97 -9.27 4.85 4.54
C ALA A 97 -9.53 3.78 3.47
N ILE A 98 -8.53 2.95 3.16
CA ILE A 98 -8.66 1.86 2.20
C ILE A 98 -9.57 0.76 2.74
N LYS A 99 -9.44 0.41 4.03
CA LYS A 99 -10.28 -0.60 4.69
C LYS A 99 -11.76 -0.19 4.69
N GLU A 100 -12.04 1.10 4.87
CA GLU A 100 -13.40 1.64 4.75
C GLU A 100 -13.97 1.44 3.35
N LYS A 101 -13.21 1.78 2.30
CA LYS A 101 -13.61 1.55 0.90
C LYS A 101 -13.81 0.06 0.59
N LEU A 102 -12.92 -0.80 1.07
CA LEU A 102 -13.06 -2.26 0.95
C LEU A 102 -14.31 -2.77 1.69
N SER A 103 -14.65 -2.18 2.84
CA SER A 103 -15.84 -2.58 3.59
C SER A 103 -17.12 -2.27 2.81
N SER A 104 -17.13 -1.15 2.09
CA SER A 104 -18.26 -0.77 1.24
C SER A 104 -18.51 -1.73 0.07
N CYS A 105 -17.48 -2.38 -0.50
CA CYS A 105 -17.65 -3.31 -1.63
C CYS A 105 -17.65 -4.79 -1.23
N LEU A 106 -16.96 -5.19 -0.16
CA LEU A 106 -16.85 -6.59 0.27
C LEU A 106 -17.78 -6.94 1.44
N GLY A 107 -18.24 -5.94 2.19
CA GLY A 107 -19.01 -6.11 3.42
C GLY A 107 -18.12 -6.27 4.66
N GLN A 108 -18.55 -5.65 5.76
CA GLN A 108 -17.79 -5.60 7.01
C GLN A 108 -17.49 -6.98 7.60
N THR A 109 -18.43 -7.93 7.50
CA THR A 109 -18.26 -9.30 8.02
C THR A 109 -17.17 -10.04 7.27
N ALA A 110 -17.17 -9.98 5.93
CA ALA A 110 -16.15 -10.63 5.12
C ALA A 110 -14.74 -10.11 5.45
N LEU A 111 -14.60 -8.81 5.73
CA LEU A 111 -13.31 -8.21 6.08
C LEU A 111 -12.73 -8.66 7.43
N GLN A 112 -13.53 -9.22 8.34
CA GLN A 112 -13.04 -9.64 9.66
C GLN A 112 -12.09 -10.84 9.57
N ASP A 113 -12.33 -11.72 8.60
CA ASP A 113 -11.57 -12.96 8.42
C ASP A 113 -10.38 -12.79 7.45
N LEU A 114 -10.36 -11.69 6.68
CA LEU A 114 -9.33 -11.43 5.67
C LEU A 114 -8.12 -10.71 6.28
N THR A 115 -6.92 -11.18 5.93
CA THR A 115 -5.68 -10.54 6.34
C THR A 115 -5.45 -9.25 5.54
N ILE A 116 -5.66 -8.10 6.18
CA ILE A 116 -5.38 -6.77 5.63
C ILE A 116 -4.57 -5.99 6.66
N THR A 117 -3.41 -5.49 6.26
CA THR A 117 -2.47 -4.79 7.15
C THR A 117 -1.81 -3.60 6.46
N TYR A 118 -0.94 -2.91 7.18
CA TYR A 118 -0.05 -1.90 6.64
C TYR A 118 1.37 -2.10 7.15
N ALA A 119 2.34 -1.58 6.38
CA ALA A 119 3.76 -1.68 6.67
C ALA A 119 4.48 -0.45 6.10
N VAL A 120 5.74 -0.27 6.49
CA VAL A 120 6.61 0.79 5.97
C VAL A 120 7.76 0.17 5.19
N TRP A 121 8.18 0.78 4.09
CA TRP A 121 9.33 0.34 3.32
C TRP A 121 10.38 1.45 3.23
N PHE A 122 11.58 1.15 3.72
CA PHE A 122 12.75 2.02 3.62
C PHE A 122 13.79 1.43 2.64
N PRO A 123 13.65 1.68 1.31
CA PRO A 123 14.48 1.02 0.30
C PRO A 123 15.95 1.49 0.28
N ASP A 124 16.29 2.57 1.00
CA ASP A 124 17.63 3.16 1.00
C ASP A 124 18.49 2.78 2.20
N ILE A 125 17.97 2.01 3.15
CA ILE A 125 18.69 1.62 4.37
C ILE A 125 18.50 0.14 4.66
N GLN A 126 19.44 -0.45 5.40
CA GLN A 126 19.20 -1.67 6.15
C GLN A 126 18.76 -1.26 7.56
N TRP A 127 17.65 -1.80 8.04
CA TRP A 127 17.11 -1.36 9.32
C TRP A 127 17.79 -2.09 10.47
N THR A 128 18.60 -1.35 11.21
CA THR A 128 19.39 -1.80 12.37
C THR A 128 18.91 -1.20 13.70
N HIS A 129 17.85 -0.39 13.67
CA HIS A 129 17.31 0.30 14.85
C HIS A 129 16.38 -0.61 15.66
N PRO A 130 16.22 -0.36 16.98
CA PRO A 130 15.17 -0.98 17.78
C PRO A 130 13.78 -0.70 17.19
N LEU A 131 12.82 -1.59 17.44
CA LEU A 131 11.42 -1.35 17.09
C LEU A 131 10.85 -0.26 17.99
N LEU A 132 10.02 0.60 17.40
CA LEU A 132 9.24 1.59 18.12
C LEU A 132 7.95 0.97 18.67
N LEU A 133 7.36 1.63 19.67
CA LEU A 133 6.18 1.15 20.38
C LEU A 133 4.97 0.90 19.45
N ASP A 134 4.85 1.67 18.36
CA ASP A 134 3.77 1.53 17.39
C ASP A 134 4.00 0.41 16.37
N ILE A 135 5.18 -0.21 16.34
CA ILE A 135 5.53 -1.29 15.41
C ILE A 135 5.51 -2.64 16.15
N PRO A 136 4.54 -3.53 15.84
CA PRO A 136 4.33 -4.74 16.63
C PRO A 136 5.43 -5.81 16.41
N ASP A 137 6.05 -5.83 15.24
CA ASP A 137 7.05 -6.82 14.86
C ASP A 137 7.92 -6.30 13.70
N LYS A 138 9.17 -6.79 13.60
CA LYS A 138 10.11 -6.39 12.53
C LYS A 138 9.59 -6.70 11.12
N SER A 139 8.73 -7.69 10.95
CA SER A 139 8.08 -8.02 9.66
C SER A 139 7.22 -6.89 9.08
N TYR A 140 6.86 -5.88 9.88
CA TYR A 140 6.13 -4.68 9.43
C TYR A 140 7.05 -3.58 8.87
N ILE A 141 8.37 -3.81 8.90
CA ILE A 141 9.37 -2.91 8.34
C ILE A 141 10.11 -3.63 7.22
N PHE A 142 9.88 -3.18 6.00
CA PHE A 142 10.65 -3.59 4.84
C PHE A 142 11.82 -2.62 4.69
N ASP A 143 13.00 -3.15 4.38
CA ASP A 143 14.20 -2.34 4.19
C ASP A 143 14.85 -2.68 2.84
N GLN A 144 16.06 -2.19 2.59
CA GLN A 144 16.78 -2.43 1.34
C GLN A 144 16.89 -3.93 0.99
N THR A 145 16.96 -4.82 1.99
CA THR A 145 17.08 -6.27 1.74
C THR A 145 15.82 -6.87 1.11
N ALA A 146 14.66 -6.27 1.35
CA ALA A 146 13.39 -6.70 0.76
C ALA A 146 13.29 -6.40 -0.74
N LEU A 147 14.17 -5.55 -1.30
CA LEU A 147 14.22 -5.29 -2.74
C LEU A 147 14.68 -6.51 -3.56
N ILE A 148 15.43 -7.44 -2.93
CA ILE A 148 15.98 -8.62 -3.61
C ILE A 148 14.92 -9.72 -3.76
N ASP A 149 14.13 -9.95 -2.71
CA ASP A 149 13.09 -10.97 -2.67
C ASP A 149 11.89 -10.45 -1.88
N PRO A 150 11.07 -9.57 -2.47
CA PRO A 150 9.94 -8.99 -1.78
C PRO A 150 8.89 -10.03 -1.40
N ALA A 151 8.74 -11.11 -2.19
CA ALA A 151 7.80 -12.19 -1.92
C ALA A 151 8.07 -12.84 -0.56
N LYS A 152 9.34 -13.13 -0.24
CA LYS A 152 9.74 -13.69 1.06
C LYS A 152 9.29 -12.82 2.23
N PHE A 153 9.53 -11.51 2.15
CA PHE A 153 9.16 -10.58 3.22
C PHE A 153 7.65 -10.43 3.35
N LEU A 154 6.92 -10.38 2.23
CA LEU A 154 5.44 -10.35 2.21
C LEU A 154 4.86 -11.59 2.89
N ILE A 155 5.35 -12.77 2.56
CA ILE A 155 4.88 -14.03 3.17
C ILE A 155 5.19 -14.06 4.67
N GLN A 156 6.36 -13.56 5.08
CA GLN A 156 6.70 -13.45 6.50
C GLN A 156 5.75 -12.53 7.26
N LEU A 157 5.44 -11.36 6.69
CA LEU A 157 4.46 -10.42 7.26
C LEU A 157 3.08 -11.06 7.40
N PHE A 158 2.53 -11.66 6.34
CA PHE A 158 1.20 -12.25 6.39
C PHE A 158 1.12 -13.42 7.38
N ARG A 159 2.13 -14.30 7.41
CA ARG A 159 2.17 -15.41 8.37
C ARG A 159 2.35 -14.96 9.81
N LYS A 160 3.00 -13.82 10.05
CA LYS A 160 3.11 -13.23 11.39
C LYS A 160 1.73 -12.80 11.91
N ILE A 161 0.88 -12.26 11.05
CA ILE A 161 -0.48 -11.82 11.39
C ILE A 161 -1.40 -13.02 11.56
N GLN A 162 -1.37 -13.93 10.59
CA GLN A 162 -2.27 -15.07 10.55
C GLN A 162 -1.51 -16.27 9.95
N ALA A 163 -1.21 -17.25 10.80
CA ALA A 163 -0.47 -18.44 10.39
C ALA A 163 -1.14 -19.21 9.24
N GLN A 164 -2.48 -19.20 9.19
CA GLN A 164 -3.29 -19.77 8.13
C GLN A 164 -4.26 -18.71 7.58
N PRO A 165 -3.84 -17.91 6.58
CA PRO A 165 -4.68 -16.88 6.00
C PRO A 165 -5.92 -17.47 5.32
N VAL A 166 -7.02 -16.73 5.37
CA VAL A 166 -8.24 -17.07 4.64
C VAL A 166 -8.06 -16.68 3.17
N LYS A 167 -8.37 -17.61 2.27
CA LYS A 167 -8.32 -17.39 0.83
C LYS A 167 -9.43 -16.45 0.39
N TRP A 168 -9.07 -15.43 -0.39
CA TRP A 168 -10.01 -14.50 -1.01
C TRP A 168 -10.77 -15.19 -2.14
N THR A 169 -12.09 -15.06 -2.15
CA THR A 169 -12.95 -15.62 -3.21
C THR A 169 -12.71 -14.91 -4.55
N SER A 170 -13.05 -15.56 -5.66
CA SER A 170 -12.95 -14.94 -6.99
C SER A 170 -13.74 -13.63 -7.09
N GLN A 171 -14.89 -13.55 -6.41
CA GLN A 171 -15.68 -12.33 -6.34
C GLN A 171 -14.95 -11.21 -5.59
N GLN A 172 -14.38 -11.51 -4.41
CA GLN A 172 -13.60 -10.52 -3.65
C GLN A 172 -12.38 -10.03 -4.45
N GLN A 173 -11.69 -10.95 -5.15
CA GLN A 173 -10.56 -10.60 -6.03
C GLN A 173 -10.98 -9.68 -7.18
N LEU A 174 -12.17 -9.88 -7.74
CA LEU A 174 -12.73 -9.02 -8.78
C LEU A 174 -13.05 -7.62 -8.25
N GLU A 175 -13.65 -7.53 -7.06
CA GLU A 175 -13.95 -6.24 -6.42
C GLU A 175 -12.67 -5.45 -6.06
N VAL A 176 -11.62 -6.13 -5.58
CA VAL A 176 -10.29 -5.51 -5.37
C VAL A 176 -9.74 -4.94 -6.69
N LYS A 177 -9.84 -5.71 -7.78
CA LYS A 177 -9.40 -5.24 -9.11
C LYS A 177 -10.20 -4.01 -9.55
N LYS A 178 -11.52 -4.03 -9.43
CA LYS A 178 -12.38 -2.88 -9.77
C LYS A 178 -12.06 -1.64 -8.92
N LEU A 179 -11.77 -1.84 -7.63
CA LEU A 179 -11.51 -0.75 -6.70
C LEU A 179 -10.20 -0.02 -7.00
N PHE A 180 -9.11 -0.75 -7.26
CA PHE A 180 -7.77 -0.15 -7.43
C PHE A 180 -7.31 -0.02 -8.88
N ALA A 181 -7.93 -0.74 -9.81
CA ALA A 181 -7.62 -0.69 -11.24
C ALA A 181 -8.92 -0.79 -12.06
N PRO A 182 -9.83 0.21 -11.96
CA PRO A 182 -11.06 0.21 -12.73
C PRO A 182 -10.74 0.23 -14.23
N SER A 183 -11.28 -0.73 -14.97
CA SER A 183 -11.25 -0.71 -16.43
C SER A 183 -12.44 0.07 -16.96
N ILE A 184 -12.19 1.05 -17.84
CA ILE A 184 -13.24 1.77 -18.58
C ILE A 184 -13.29 1.19 -19.99
N ASP A 185 -14.39 0.52 -20.33
CA ASP A 185 -14.69 0.12 -21.71
C ASP A 185 -15.45 1.24 -22.41
N LEU A 186 -14.75 2.06 -23.19
CA LEU A 186 -15.37 3.08 -24.03
C LEU A 186 -15.91 2.41 -25.31
N ARG A 187 -17.22 2.15 -25.36
CA ARG A 187 -17.90 1.76 -26.60
C ARG A 187 -18.16 3.00 -27.44
N VAL A 188 -17.32 3.21 -28.46
CA VAL A 188 -17.55 4.26 -29.46
C VAL A 188 -18.58 3.75 -30.47
N GLN A 189 -19.65 4.51 -30.67
CA GLN A 189 -20.64 4.21 -31.70
C GLN A 189 -20.01 4.47 -33.08
N MET A 190 -19.82 3.43 -33.89
CA MET A 190 -19.02 3.47 -35.13
C MET A 190 -19.79 4.03 -36.35
N GLY A 191 -21.07 4.37 -36.21
CA GLY A 191 -21.85 4.95 -37.29
C GLY A 191 -23.30 5.21 -36.91
N THR A 192 -23.96 6.08 -37.68
CA THR A 192 -25.40 6.34 -37.60
C THR A 192 -26.00 5.97 -38.95
N GLU A 193 -27.02 5.12 -38.95
CA GLU A 193 -27.78 4.80 -40.16
C GLU A 193 -28.66 6.02 -40.51
N ILE A 194 -28.41 6.62 -41.68
CA ILE A 194 -29.28 7.68 -42.21
C ILE A 194 -30.27 7.01 -43.15
N THR A 195 -31.53 6.92 -42.70
CA THR A 195 -32.64 6.48 -43.55
C THR A 195 -33.26 7.71 -44.22
N HIS A 196 -33.29 7.72 -45.55
CA HIS A 196 -34.07 8.69 -46.32
C HIS A 196 -35.51 8.19 -46.46
N ILE A 197 -36.47 9.07 -46.16
CA ILE A 197 -37.92 8.85 -46.33
C ILE A 197 -38.30 9.08 -47.79
#